data_AF-A0A957D1V3-F1
#
_entry.id   AF-A0A957D1V3-F1
#
_cell.length_a   1.000
_cell.length_b   1.000
_cell.length_c   1.000
_cell.angle_alpha   90.00
_cell.angle_beta   90.00
_cell.angle_gamma   90.00
#
_symmetry.space_group_name_H-M   'P 1'
#
loop_
_entity.id
_entity.type
_entity.pdbx_description
1 polymer ?
#
loop_
_entity_poly.entity_id
_entity_poly.type
_entity_poly.pdbx_seq_one_letter_code
_entity_poly.pdbx_strand_id
1 'polypeptide(L)'
;MNDSQKTAMAARLTAMADDELILAHRDAEWTGHAPILEEDIALANLAQDELGHATVYYGLLETLTGIDGDQMAFFREAADFRNVQLVELP
;
A
#
# COMPACT_ATOMS: atom_id res chain seq x y z
N MET A 1 12.21 -17.88 -12.95
CA MET A 1 11.04 -18.12 -12.07
C MET A 1 10.03 -18.91 -12.87
N ASN A 2 9.55 -20.05 -12.36
CA ASN A 2 8.49 -20.80 -13.02
C ASN A 2 7.13 -20.08 -12.85
N ASP A 3 6.10 -20.50 -13.60
CA ASP A 3 4.82 -19.78 -13.62
C ASP A 3 4.12 -19.81 -12.26
N SER A 4 4.18 -20.92 -11.52
CA SER A 4 3.62 -21.01 -10.17
C SER A 4 4.28 -20.03 -9.19
N GLN A 5 5.61 -19.88 -9.27
CA GLN A 5 6.35 -18.92 -8.47
C GLN A 5 6.02 -17.47 -8.87
N LYS A 6 5.83 -17.19 -10.16
CA LYS A 6 5.39 -15.87 -10.66
C LYS A 6 4.03 -15.49 -10.10
N THR A 7 3.05 -16.39 -10.18
CA THR A 7 1.70 -16.14 -9.65
C THR A 7 1.73 -15.94 -8.13
N ALA A 8 2.46 -16.76 -7.39
CA ALA A 8 2.57 -16.62 -5.94
C ALA A 8 3.25 -15.30 -5.53
N MET A 9 4.31 -14.90 -6.25
CA MET A 9 4.99 -13.63 -6.01
C MET A 9 4.09 -12.43 -6.33
N ALA A 10 3.37 -12.46 -7.45
CA ALA A 10 2.44 -11.40 -7.82
C ALA A 10 1.35 -11.24 -6.74
N ALA A 11 0.73 -12.33 -6.30
CA ALA A 11 -0.28 -12.30 -5.24
C ALA A 11 0.29 -11.74 -3.93
N ARG A 12 1.54 -12.09 -3.57
CA ARG A 12 2.17 -11.56 -2.36
C ARG A 12 2.48 -10.07 -2.47
N LEU A 13 3.01 -9.63 -3.61
CA LEU A 13 3.29 -8.21 -3.88
C LEU A 13 2.02 -7.38 -3.86
N THR A 14 0.92 -7.88 -4.44
CA THR A 14 -0.38 -7.20 -4.37
C THR A 14 -0.84 -7.05 -2.91
N ALA A 15 -0.83 -8.12 -2.12
CA ALA A 15 -1.25 -8.02 -0.72
C ALA A 15 -0.39 -7.04 0.10
N MET A 16 0.93 -7.05 -0.11
CA MET A 16 1.83 -6.09 0.55
C MET A 16 1.58 -4.66 0.09
N ALA A 17 1.46 -4.42 -1.22
CA ALA A 17 1.18 -3.08 -1.75
C ALA A 17 -0.17 -2.52 -1.24
N ASP A 18 -1.17 -3.38 -1.12
CA ASP A 18 -2.50 -3.02 -0.61
C ASP A 18 -2.43 -2.69 0.89
N ASP A 19 -1.68 -3.46 1.68
CA ASP A 19 -1.46 -3.18 3.11
C ASP A 19 -0.87 -1.78 3.30
N GLU A 20 0.23 -1.48 2.59
CA GLU A 20 0.93 -0.20 2.72
C GLU A 20 0.09 0.98 2.21
N LEU A 21 -0.64 0.80 1.10
CA LEU A 21 -1.47 1.87 0.55
C LEU A 21 -2.62 2.24 1.50
N ILE A 22 -3.30 1.24 2.05
CA ILE A 22 -4.42 1.48 2.97
C ILE A 22 -3.92 2.08 4.28
N LEU A 23 -2.81 1.59 4.83
CA LEU A 23 -2.22 2.13 6.05
C LEU A 23 -1.75 3.59 5.86
N ALA A 24 -1.12 3.90 4.72
CA ALA A 24 -0.76 5.28 4.37
C ALA A 24 -1.96 6.23 4.38
N HIS A 25 -3.12 5.79 3.87
CA HIS A 25 -4.34 6.57 3.93
C HIS A 25 -4.83 6.77 5.37
N ARG A 26 -4.80 5.73 6.22
CA ARG A 26 -5.19 5.83 7.63
C ARG A 26 -4.29 6.77 8.42
N ASP A 27 -2.99 6.69 8.23
CA ASP A 27 -2.05 7.57 8.91
C ASP A 27 -2.19 9.02 8.41
N ALA A 28 -2.45 9.22 7.12
CA ALA A 28 -2.66 10.55 6.55
C ALA A 28 -3.91 11.24 7.12
N GLU A 29 -4.95 10.51 7.52
CA GLU A 29 -6.14 11.06 8.19
C GLU A 29 -5.80 11.78 9.51
N TRP A 30 -4.66 11.46 10.14
CA TRP A 30 -4.20 12.09 11.38
C TRP A 30 -3.32 13.32 11.18
N THR A 31 -2.97 13.67 9.95
CA THR A 31 -2.10 14.83 9.68
C THR A 31 -2.82 16.13 10.08
N GLY A 32 -2.21 16.90 10.98
CA GLY A 32 -2.76 18.11 11.60
C GLY A 32 -3.63 17.84 12.84
N HIS A 33 -3.76 16.59 13.28
CA HIS A 33 -4.62 16.18 14.40
C HIS A 33 -3.86 15.66 15.62
N ALA A 34 -2.53 15.54 15.54
CA ALA A 34 -1.72 15.10 16.68
C ALA A 34 -1.71 16.13 17.83
N PRO A 35 -1.54 15.69 19.10
CA PRO A 35 -1.47 16.58 20.26
C PRO A 35 -0.38 17.65 20.22
N ILE A 36 0.76 17.35 19.59
CA ILE A 36 1.90 18.27 19.42
C ILE A 36 2.50 18.17 18.02
N LEU A 37 3.28 19.18 17.62
CA LEU A 37 3.84 19.29 16.28
C LEU A 37 4.81 18.15 15.94
N GLU A 38 5.63 17.71 16.89
CA GLU A 38 6.60 16.63 16.70
C GLU A 38 5.91 15.30 16.40
N GLU A 39 4.80 15.02 17.08
CA GLU A 39 3.97 13.84 16.84
C GLU A 39 3.27 13.93 15.48
N ASP A 40 2.83 15.12 15.07
CA ASP A 40 2.21 15.35 13.77
C ASP A 40 3.19 15.08 12.61
N ILE A 41 4.41 15.59 12.75
CA ILE A 41 5.49 15.34 11.79
C ILE A 41 5.84 13.85 11.76
N ALA A 42 5.86 13.17 12.91
CA ALA A 42 6.13 11.74 12.97
C ALA A 42 5.05 10.90 12.25
N LEU A 43 3.77 11.22 12.44
CA LEU A 43 2.66 10.55 11.76
C LEU A 43 2.66 10.82 10.26
N ALA A 44 2.89 12.08 9.84
CA ALA A 44 3.00 12.43 8.43
C ALA A 44 4.18 11.71 7.74
N ASN A 45 5.31 11.53 8.44
CA ASN A 45 6.44 10.76 7.93
C ASN A 45 6.10 9.28 7.78
N LEU A 46 5.39 8.69 8.75
CA LEU A 46 4.95 7.30 8.64
C LEU A 46 4.04 7.10 7.42
N ALA A 47 3.03 7.96 7.26
CA ALA A 47 2.15 7.94 6.08
C ALA A 47 2.92 8.03 4.76
N GLN A 48 3.97 8.87 4.70
CA GLN A 48 4.82 9.01 3.53
C GLN A 48 5.67 7.75 3.26
N ASP A 49 6.21 7.13 4.32
CA ASP A 49 7.00 5.91 4.20
C ASP A 49 6.14 4.76 3.67
N GLU A 50 4.92 4.57 4.20
CA GLU A 50 4.02 3.52 3.73
C GLU A 50 3.56 3.76 2.28
N LEU A 51 3.27 5.00 1.89
CA LEU A 51 2.99 5.32 0.49
C LEU A 51 4.20 5.03 -0.42
N GLY A 52 5.41 5.29 0.08
CA GLY A 52 6.66 4.93 -0.58
C GLY A 52 6.82 3.43 -0.77
N HIS A 53 6.55 2.63 0.27
CA HIS A 53 6.55 1.17 0.20
C HIS A 53 5.51 0.64 -0.79
N ALA A 54 4.28 1.17 -0.77
CA ALA A 54 3.23 0.83 -1.73
C ALA A 54 3.72 1.07 -3.18
N THR A 55 4.32 2.22 -3.44
CA THR A 55 4.88 2.58 -4.75
C THR A 55 5.93 1.57 -5.22
N VAL A 56 6.84 1.16 -4.32
CA VAL A 56 7.85 0.15 -4.62
C VAL A 56 7.20 -1.20 -4.94
N TYR A 57 6.24 -1.67 -4.15
CA TYR A 57 5.61 -2.96 -4.36
C TYR A 57 4.76 -3.02 -5.63
N TYR A 58 3.99 -1.96 -5.93
CA TYR A 58 3.26 -1.87 -7.19
C TYR A 58 4.19 -1.81 -8.40
N GLY A 59 5.31 -1.08 -8.32
CA GLY A 59 6.32 -1.06 -9.39
C GLY A 59 7.00 -2.41 -9.61
N LEU A 60 7.23 -3.18 -8.55
CA LEU A 60 7.71 -4.57 -8.65
C LEU A 60 6.67 -5.50 -9.29
N LEU A 61 5.39 -5.32 -8.93
CA LEU A 61 4.28 -6.07 -9.52
C LEU A 61 4.15 -5.77 -11.02
N GLU A 62 4.27 -4.50 -11.41
CA GLU A 62 4.29 -4.07 -12.80
C GLU A 62 5.45 -4.69 -13.56
N THR A 63 6.67 -4.65 -13.01
CA THR A 63 7.85 -5.30 -13.63
C THR A 63 7.63 -6.81 -13.82
N LEU A 64 6.90 -7.47 -12.91
CA LEU A 64 6.65 -8.90 -12.95
C LEU A 64 5.51 -9.30 -13.91
N THR A 65 4.47 -8.48 -14.02
CA THR A 65 3.20 -8.84 -14.68
C THR A 65 2.88 -8.02 -15.93
N GLY A 66 3.49 -6.85 -16.08
CA GLY A 66 3.18 -5.86 -17.12
C GLY A 66 1.90 -5.07 -16.88
N ILE A 67 1.25 -5.25 -15.72
CA ILE A 67 0.06 -4.48 -15.32
C ILE A 67 0.53 -3.20 -14.61
N ASP A 68 0.05 -2.05 -15.07
CA ASP A 68 0.41 -0.73 -14.55
C ASP A 68 0.16 -0.62 -13.03
N GLY A 69 1.16 -0.10 -12.30
CA GLY A 69 1.10 0.03 -10.84
C GLY A 69 -0.01 0.99 -10.37
N ASP A 70 -0.19 2.12 -11.06
CA ASP A 70 -1.24 3.10 -10.73
C ASP A 70 -2.63 2.52 -10.99
N GLN A 71 -2.79 1.76 -12.08
CA GLN A 71 -4.02 1.01 -12.33
C GLN A 71 -4.36 0.06 -11.18
N MET A 72 -3.36 -0.65 -10.66
CA MET A 72 -3.53 -1.51 -9.49
C MET A 72 -3.85 -0.71 -8.22
N ALA A 73 -3.26 0.46 -8.01
CA ALA A 73 -3.50 1.26 -6.80
C ALA A 73 -4.90 1.91 -6.78
N PHE A 74 -5.38 2.45 -7.91
CA PHE A 74 -6.50 3.40 -7.90
C PHE A 74 -7.76 2.97 -8.67
N PHE A 75 -7.68 1.93 -9.50
CA PHE A 75 -8.77 1.57 -10.42
C PHE A 75 -9.37 0.19 -10.17
N ARG A 76 -9.06 -0.41 -9.01
CA ARG A 76 -9.70 -1.63 -8.52
C ARG A 76 -10.91 -1.32 -7.65
N GLU A 77 -11.91 -2.20 -7.70
CA GLU A 77 -13.04 -2.16 -6.77
C GLU A 77 -12.60 -2.64 -5.38
N ALA A 78 -13.32 -2.22 -4.35
CA ALA A 78 -12.99 -2.55 -2.96
C ALA A 78 -12.87 -4.07 -2.71
N ALA A 79 -13.67 -4.89 -3.40
CA ALA A 79 -13.63 -6.36 -3.26
C ALA A 79 -12.36 -7.00 -3.85
N ASP A 80 -11.61 -6.27 -4.67
CA ASP A 80 -10.39 -6.75 -5.33
C ASP A 80 -9.12 -6.40 -4.55
N PHE A 81 -9.24 -5.59 -3.49
CA PHE A 81 -8.15 -5.32 -2.55
C PHE A 81 -7.85 -6.56 -1.70
N ARG A 82 -6.57 -6.72 -1.37
CA ARG A 82 -5.99 -7.88 -0.70
C ARG A 82 -5.23 -7.50 0.56
N ASN A 83 -5.44 -6.28 1.06
CA ASN A 83 -4.94 -5.87 2.37
C ASN A 83 -5.53 -6.76 3.48
N VAL A 84 -4.83 -6.84 4.60
CA VAL A 84 -5.35 -7.45 5.81
C VAL A 84 -6.41 -6.53 6.43
N GLN A 85 -7.38 -7.14 7.11
CA GLN A 85 -8.44 -6.40 7.78
C GLN A 85 -7.92 -5.42 8.86
N LEU A 86 -6.72 -5.66 9.41
CA LEU A 86 -6.13 -4.81 10.44
C LEU A 86 -5.90 -3.37 9.95
N VAL A 87 -5.40 -3.19 8.73
CA VAL A 87 -4.98 -1.87 8.24
C VAL A 87 -6.16 -1.00 7.79
N GLU A 88 -7.33 -1.59 7.54
CA GLU A 88 -8.53 -0.84 7.16
C GLU A 88 -9.39 -0.41 8.35
N LEU A 89 -9.02 -0.80 9.57
CA LEU A 89 -9.73 -0.35 10.78
C LEU A 89 -9.61 1.17 10.98
N PRO A 90 -10.60 1.79 11.64
CA PRO A 90 -10.55 3.19 12.02
C PRO A 90 -9.63 3.47 13.21
#